data_AF-A0A485C5J6-F1
#
_entry.id   AF-A0A485C5J6-F1
#
_cell.length_a   1.000
_cell.length_b   1.000
_cell.length_c   1.000
_cell.angle_alpha   90.00
_cell.angle_beta   90.00
_cell.angle_gamma   90.00
#
_symmetry.space_group_name_H-M   'P 1'
#
loop_
_entity.id
_entity.type
_entity.pdbx_description
1 polymer ?
#
loop_
_entity_poly.entity_id
_entity_poly.type
_entity_poly.pdbx_seq_one_letter_code
_entity_poly.pdbx_strand_id
1 'polypeptide(L)'
;MRAALNVPFVRPAVRSAGFNPRYPGPKQAGPDGERLRLKDGALYDEALKYCINCKRCEVACPSDVKIGDIIQRARAQYSQQKPTLRDAILSHTDLMGTLSTPFARWSTSATGLKPVRRLLDATLKIDHRRTLPKYGFGTFRRAYRQQADRQAQFSEQVAFFHGCYVNYNHPQLGHDLIRVLNAMGTGVQLLSKEKCCGVPLIANGFFCQSPPPGAEQRRRHARDCAAGHCHLINLRFYPARRIPASAGCR
;
A
#
# COMPACT_ATOMS: atom_id res chain seq x y z
N MET A 1 15.77 -33.92 23.88
CA MET A 1 14.45 -34.02 24.53
C MET A 1 13.75 -32.67 24.42
N ARG A 2 12.73 -32.56 23.54
CA ARG A 2 11.97 -31.34 23.28
C ARG A 2 10.86 -31.21 24.32
N ALA A 3 10.98 -30.24 25.23
CA ALA A 3 9.87 -29.84 26.09
C ALA A 3 8.99 -28.85 25.33
N ALA A 4 7.85 -29.33 24.83
CA ALA A 4 6.79 -28.49 24.30
C ALA A 4 6.09 -27.81 25.48
N LEU A 5 6.36 -26.52 25.70
CA LEU A 5 5.57 -25.69 26.61
C LEU A 5 4.22 -25.39 25.94
N ASN A 6 3.27 -26.28 26.19
CA ASN A 6 1.88 -26.16 25.79
C ASN A 6 1.17 -25.25 26.80
N VAL A 7 1.21 -23.93 26.58
CA VAL A 7 0.45 -22.97 27.39
C VAL A 7 -0.90 -22.73 26.71
N PRO A 8 -2.03 -23.22 27.26
CA PRO A 8 -3.35 -23.03 26.67
C PRO A 8 -3.79 -21.58 26.93
N PHE A 9 -3.57 -20.69 25.97
CA PHE A 9 -4.14 -19.35 26.02
C PHE A 9 -5.64 -19.43 25.67
N VAL A 10 -6.47 -19.72 26.67
CA VAL A 10 -7.92 -19.69 26.56
C VAL A 10 -8.34 -18.23 26.32
N ARG A 11 -8.70 -17.90 25.07
CA ARG A 11 -9.34 -16.61 24.74
C ARG A 11 -10.85 -16.77 24.70
N PRO A 12 -11.61 -15.93 25.43
CA PRO A 12 -13.06 -15.91 25.29
C PRO A 12 -13.42 -15.58 23.84
N ALA A 13 -14.27 -16.42 23.26
CA ALA A 13 -14.73 -16.29 21.88
C ALA A 13 -15.68 -15.09 21.77
N VAL A 14 -15.14 -13.88 21.61
CA VAL A 14 -15.91 -12.76 21.08
C VAL A 14 -16.20 -13.07 19.62
N ARG A 15 -17.42 -13.52 19.34
CA ARG A 15 -17.91 -13.92 18.02
C ARG A 15 -18.20 -12.68 17.16
N SER A 16 -17.19 -11.84 16.91
CA SER A 16 -17.26 -10.77 15.91
C SER A 16 -16.91 -11.36 14.54
N ALA A 17 -17.83 -11.34 13.59
CA ALA A 17 -17.56 -11.69 12.20
C ALA A 17 -16.38 -10.84 11.69
N GLY A 18 -15.24 -11.48 11.42
CA GLY A 18 -14.05 -10.82 10.86
C GLY A 18 -12.76 -10.99 11.64
N PHE A 19 -12.76 -11.60 12.82
CA PHE A 19 -11.50 -11.93 13.51
C PHE A 19 -10.92 -13.23 12.95
N ASN A 20 -9.77 -13.14 12.26
CA ASN A 20 -9.00 -14.34 11.90
C ASN A 20 -8.31 -14.86 13.17
N PRO A 21 -8.74 -16.00 13.75
CA PRO A 21 -8.19 -16.49 15.01
C PRO A 21 -6.70 -16.84 14.91
N ARG A 22 -6.19 -17.04 13.69
CA ARG A 22 -4.78 -17.29 13.45
C ARG A 22 -3.91 -16.03 13.51
N TYR A 23 -4.50 -14.83 13.43
CA TYR A 23 -3.75 -13.58 13.53
C TYR A 23 -4.04 -12.92 14.88
N PRO A 24 -3.11 -12.99 15.86
CA PRO A 24 -3.32 -12.46 17.20
C PRO A 24 -3.43 -10.92 17.24
N GLY A 25 -3.17 -10.26 16.11
CA GLY A 25 -3.24 -8.82 15.94
C GLY A 25 -1.84 -8.19 15.89
N PRO A 26 -1.77 -6.93 15.44
CA PRO A 26 -0.49 -6.27 15.15
C PRO A 26 0.35 -5.97 16.39
N LYS A 27 -0.25 -5.79 17.57
CA LYS A 27 0.50 -5.54 18.81
C LYS A 27 1.24 -6.80 19.27
N GLN A 28 0.55 -7.95 19.25
CA GLN A 28 1.15 -9.23 19.63
C GLN A 28 2.13 -9.75 18.55
N ALA A 29 1.71 -9.77 17.29
CA ALA A 29 2.57 -10.22 16.19
C ALA A 29 3.70 -9.24 15.84
N GLY A 30 3.60 -7.99 16.27
CA GLY A 30 4.62 -6.95 16.10
C GLY A 30 5.62 -6.95 17.26
N PRO A 31 5.57 -5.96 18.18
CA PRO A 31 6.57 -5.81 19.23
C PRO A 31 6.75 -7.02 20.16
N ASP A 32 5.67 -7.71 20.56
CA ASP A 32 5.80 -8.86 21.47
C ASP A 32 6.50 -10.03 20.77
N GLY A 33 6.06 -10.35 19.55
CA GLY A 33 6.71 -11.37 18.72
C GLY A 33 8.12 -10.98 18.26
N GLU A 34 8.42 -9.69 18.14
CA GLU A 34 9.77 -9.21 17.78
C GLU A 34 10.80 -9.59 18.85
N ARG A 35 10.44 -9.46 20.14
CA ARG A 35 11.32 -9.85 21.24
C ARG A 35 11.72 -11.33 21.18
N LEU A 36 10.86 -12.18 20.63
CA LEU A 36 11.13 -13.61 20.42
C LEU A 36 12.03 -13.83 19.20
N ARG A 37 11.70 -13.20 18.06
CA ARG A 37 12.44 -13.33 16.80
C ARG A 37 13.88 -12.82 16.88
N LEU A 38 14.13 -11.81 17.70
CA LEU A 38 15.48 -11.30 17.96
C LEU A 38 16.36 -12.32 18.69
N LYS A 39 15.77 -13.24 19.47
CA LYS A 39 16.50 -14.31 20.14
C LYS A 39 16.73 -15.50 19.23
N ASP A 40 15.70 -15.89 18.49
CA ASP A 40 15.76 -16.98 17.52
C ASP A 40 14.82 -16.69 16.34
N GLY A 41 15.40 -16.61 15.14
CA GLY A 41 14.65 -16.37 13.91
C GLY A 41 13.65 -17.48 13.55
N ALA A 42 13.84 -18.69 14.10
CA ALA A 42 12.89 -19.79 13.95
C ALA A 42 11.54 -19.53 14.64
N LEU A 43 11.47 -18.55 15.54
CA LEU A 43 10.24 -18.12 16.22
C LEU A 43 9.41 -17.15 15.36
N TYR A 44 9.70 -17.05 14.06
CA TYR A 44 8.87 -16.30 13.13
C TYR A 44 7.50 -16.96 12.93
N ASP A 45 6.45 -16.16 13.14
CA ASP A 45 5.06 -16.59 12.96
C ASP A 45 4.55 -16.24 11.55
N GLU A 46 4.21 -17.27 10.77
CA GLU A 46 3.61 -17.12 9.44
C GLU A 46 2.27 -16.35 9.45
N ALA A 47 1.62 -16.20 10.62
CA ALA A 47 0.45 -15.35 10.76
C ALA A 47 0.71 -13.88 10.42
N LEU A 48 1.96 -13.42 10.44
CA LEU A 48 2.31 -12.06 10.01
C LEU A 48 1.90 -11.76 8.56
N LYS A 49 1.69 -12.79 7.72
CA LYS A 49 1.16 -12.63 6.36
C LYS A 49 -0.26 -12.05 6.31
N TYR A 50 -1.04 -12.17 7.38
CA TYR A 50 -2.38 -11.59 7.45
C TYR A 50 -2.38 -10.08 7.71
N CYS A 51 -1.22 -9.49 8.02
CA CYS A 51 -1.09 -8.05 8.17
C CYS A 51 -1.16 -7.35 6.80
N ILE A 52 -2.27 -6.64 6.54
CA ILE A 52 -2.48 -5.86 5.32
C ILE A 52 -1.76 -4.51 5.30
N ASN A 53 -0.90 -4.23 6.28
CA ASN A 53 -0.16 -2.96 6.41
C ASN A 53 -1.05 -1.70 6.40
N CYS A 54 -2.23 -1.75 7.03
CA CYS A 54 -3.15 -0.60 7.08
C CYS A 54 -2.70 0.53 8.03
N LYS A 55 -1.60 0.33 8.78
CA LYS A 55 -0.98 1.30 9.71
C LYS A 55 -1.86 1.84 10.85
N ARG A 56 -3.10 1.37 11.00
CA ARG A 56 -3.99 1.77 12.11
C ARG A 56 -3.40 1.48 13.49
N CYS A 57 -2.59 0.45 13.62
CA CYS A 57 -1.90 0.12 14.87
C CYS A 57 -0.87 1.18 15.29
N GLU A 58 -0.24 1.88 14.35
CA GLU A 58 0.73 2.94 14.64
C GLU A 58 0.00 4.23 15.05
N VAL A 59 -1.07 4.58 14.34
CA VAL A 59 -1.91 5.76 14.69
C VAL A 59 -2.51 5.62 16.09
N ALA A 60 -2.91 4.40 16.48
CA ALA A 60 -3.49 4.14 17.79
C ALA A 60 -2.45 3.96 18.91
N CYS A 61 -1.15 3.99 18.62
CA CYS A 61 -0.12 3.75 19.62
C CYS A 61 0.27 5.07 20.32
N PRO A 62 -0.01 5.23 21.63
CA PRO A 62 0.36 6.45 22.36
C PRO A 62 1.88 6.64 22.48
N SER A 63 2.63 5.54 22.40
CA SER A 63 4.11 5.54 22.50
C SER A 63 4.81 5.66 21.14
N ASP A 64 4.07 5.95 20.07
CA ASP A 64 4.58 6.08 18.68
C ASP A 64 5.42 4.88 18.18
N VAL A 65 5.12 3.68 18.66
CA VAL A 65 5.80 2.45 18.22
C VAL A 65 5.43 2.17 16.77
N LYS A 66 6.46 2.01 15.91
CA LYS A 66 6.31 1.70 14.48
C LYS A 66 6.02 0.21 14.25
N ILE A 67 4.87 -0.24 14.74
CA ILE A 67 4.46 -1.65 14.75
C ILE A 67 4.41 -2.23 13.32
N GLY A 68 3.87 -1.49 12.36
CA GLY A 68 3.80 -1.93 10.98
C GLY A 68 5.20 -2.11 10.38
N ASP A 69 6.15 -1.23 10.70
CA ASP A 69 7.54 -1.35 10.22
C ASP A 69 8.27 -2.53 10.86
N ILE A 70 8.00 -2.84 12.13
CA ILE A 70 8.49 -4.08 12.79
C ILE A 70 7.97 -5.30 12.04
N ILE A 71 6.65 -5.36 11.78
CA ILE A 71 6.02 -6.46 11.04
C ILE A 71 6.60 -6.60 9.64
N GLN A 72 6.74 -5.51 8.87
CA GLN A 72 7.29 -5.60 7.51
C GLN A 72 8.76 -6.02 7.50
N ARG A 73 9.57 -5.57 8.48
CA ARG A 73 10.96 -6.02 8.62
C ARG A 73 11.05 -7.51 8.93
N ALA A 74 10.25 -8.00 9.87
CA ALA A 74 10.21 -9.42 10.18
C ALA A 74 9.78 -10.26 8.96
N ARG A 75 8.79 -9.79 8.18
CA ARG A 75 8.42 -10.44 6.91
C ARG A 75 9.56 -10.42 5.89
N ALA A 76 10.31 -9.32 5.78
CA ALA A 76 11.42 -9.22 4.85
C ALA A 76 12.60 -10.14 5.23
N GLN A 77 12.83 -10.36 6.52
CA GLN A 77 13.98 -11.12 7.02
C GLN A 77 13.71 -12.63 7.14
N TYR A 78 12.53 -13.01 7.61
CA TYR A 78 12.26 -14.38 8.05
C TYR A 78 11.22 -15.11 7.20
N SER A 79 10.41 -14.40 6.40
CA SER A 79 9.40 -15.03 5.55
C SER A 79 10.08 -15.92 4.51
N GLN A 80 9.66 -17.19 4.46
CA GLN A 80 10.08 -18.13 3.42
C GLN A 80 9.21 -18.03 2.15
N GLN A 81 8.19 -17.18 2.16
CA GLN A 81 7.27 -17.02 1.03
C GLN A 81 7.97 -16.33 -0.14
N LYS A 82 8.18 -17.09 -1.22
CA LYS A 82 8.63 -16.56 -2.51
C LYS A 82 7.44 -15.98 -3.27
N PRO A 83 7.57 -14.81 -3.88
CA PRO A 83 6.48 -14.21 -4.64
C PRO A 83 6.05 -15.10 -5.81
N THR A 84 4.75 -15.31 -5.95
CA THR A 84 4.18 -16.08 -7.06
C THR A 84 3.85 -15.18 -8.26
N LEU A 85 3.51 -15.77 -9.41
CA LEU A 85 3.05 -15.01 -10.58
C LEU A 85 1.84 -14.13 -10.26
N ARG A 86 0.89 -14.64 -9.46
CA ARG A 86 -0.24 -13.88 -8.95
C ARG A 86 0.23 -12.65 -8.18
N ASP A 87 1.19 -12.82 -7.29
CA ASP A 87 1.70 -11.75 -6.45
C ASP A 87 2.41 -10.69 -7.30
N ALA A 88 3.13 -11.11 -8.35
CA ALA A 88 3.74 -10.20 -9.32
C ALA A 88 2.67 -9.36 -10.03
N ILE A 89 1.62 -10.00 -10.58
CA ILE A 89 0.53 -9.31 -11.29
C ILE A 89 -0.18 -8.32 -10.36
N LEU A 90 -0.52 -8.72 -9.14
CA LEU A 90 -1.28 -7.90 -8.19
C LEU A 90 -0.45 -6.77 -7.57
N SER A 91 0.87 -6.94 -7.46
CA SER A 91 1.77 -5.92 -6.89
C SER A 91 2.20 -4.85 -7.89
N HIS A 92 2.20 -5.15 -9.19
CA HIS A 92 2.59 -4.22 -10.25
C HIS A 92 1.39 -3.38 -10.73
N THR A 93 0.75 -2.66 -9.81
CA THR A 93 -0.49 -1.92 -10.05
C THR A 93 -0.37 -0.84 -11.13
N ASP A 94 0.79 -0.21 -11.25
CA ASP A 94 1.03 0.87 -12.22
C ASP A 94 1.15 0.33 -13.65
N LEU A 95 1.83 -0.81 -13.82
CA LEU A 95 1.89 -1.55 -15.08
C LEU A 95 0.50 -2.05 -15.48
N MET A 96 -0.21 -2.70 -14.55
CA MET A 96 -1.56 -3.21 -14.79
C MET A 96 -2.54 -2.07 -15.11
N GLY A 97 -2.43 -0.93 -14.41
CA GLY A 97 -3.22 0.26 -14.67
C GLY A 97 -2.97 0.83 -16.05
N THR A 98 -1.71 0.97 -16.46
CA THR A 98 -1.34 1.49 -17.78
C THR A 98 -1.84 0.58 -18.92
N LEU A 99 -1.76 -0.74 -18.74
CA LEU A 99 -2.25 -1.71 -19.73
C LEU A 99 -3.79 -1.79 -19.77
N SER A 100 -4.44 -1.71 -18.61
CA SER A 100 -5.89 -1.95 -18.50
C SER A 100 -6.74 -0.71 -18.75
N THR A 101 -6.20 0.49 -18.57
CA THR A 101 -6.95 1.75 -18.70
C THR A 101 -7.42 2.05 -20.13
N PRO A 102 -6.61 1.83 -21.20
CA PRO A 102 -7.11 1.94 -22.58
C PRO A 102 -8.29 1.02 -22.87
N PHE A 103 -8.31 -0.15 -22.21
CA PHE A 103 -9.33 -1.17 -22.35
C PHE A 103 -10.33 -1.20 -21.18
N ALA A 104 -10.43 -0.10 -20.41
CA ALA A 104 -11.21 -0.06 -19.16
C ALA A 104 -12.67 -0.53 -19.34
N ARG A 105 -13.26 -0.24 -20.51
CA ARG A 105 -14.61 -0.63 -20.92
C ARG A 105 -14.77 -2.16 -20.91
N TRP A 106 -13.80 -2.88 -21.48
CA TRP A 106 -13.81 -4.33 -21.58
C TRP A 106 -13.30 -5.00 -20.31
N SER A 107 -12.21 -4.50 -19.72
CA SER A 107 -11.63 -5.07 -18.51
C SER A 107 -12.57 -4.97 -17.30
N THR A 108 -13.27 -3.84 -17.14
CA THR A 108 -14.26 -3.66 -16.06
C THR A 108 -15.52 -4.51 -16.29
N SER A 109 -15.97 -4.64 -17.53
CA SER A 109 -17.14 -5.48 -17.87
C SER A 109 -16.82 -6.96 -17.67
N ALA A 110 -15.66 -7.43 -18.15
CA ALA A 110 -15.21 -8.81 -18.00
C ALA A 110 -15.02 -9.19 -16.52
N THR A 111 -14.36 -8.36 -15.73
CA THR A 111 -14.17 -8.59 -14.28
C THR A 111 -15.47 -8.46 -13.46
N GLY A 112 -16.53 -7.90 -14.07
CA GLY A 112 -17.89 -7.89 -13.55
C GLY A 112 -18.59 -9.25 -13.60
N LEU A 113 -18.21 -10.12 -14.55
CA LEU A 113 -18.89 -11.39 -14.81
C LEU A 113 -18.47 -12.49 -13.82
N LYS A 114 -19.47 -13.18 -13.25
CA LYS A 114 -19.27 -14.37 -12.38
C LYS A 114 -18.35 -15.45 -12.98
N PRO A 115 -18.48 -15.87 -14.26
CA PRO A 115 -17.59 -16.88 -14.84
C PRO A 115 -16.12 -16.44 -14.86
N VAL A 116 -15.85 -15.18 -15.17
CA VAL A 116 -14.49 -14.62 -15.16
C VAL A 116 -13.92 -14.65 -13.75
N ARG A 117 -14.71 -14.29 -12.73
CA ARG A 117 -14.27 -14.37 -11.32
C ARG A 117 -13.97 -15.80 -10.88
N ARG A 118 -14.76 -16.79 -11.30
CA ARG A 118 -14.48 -18.20 -11.03
C ARG A 118 -13.22 -18.69 -11.74
N LEU A 119 -12.98 -18.25 -12.97
CA LEU A 119 -11.74 -18.56 -13.69
C LEU A 119 -10.53 -17.97 -12.97
N LEU A 120 -10.61 -16.72 -12.51
CA LEU A 120 -9.54 -16.09 -11.73
C LEU A 120 -9.33 -16.75 -10.36
N ASP A 121 -10.39 -17.27 -9.75
CA ASP A 121 -10.29 -18.08 -8.52
C ASP A 121 -9.53 -19.38 -8.80
N ALA A 122 -9.90 -20.11 -9.85
CA ALA A 122 -9.25 -21.37 -10.22
C ALA A 122 -7.78 -21.19 -10.64
N THR A 123 -7.46 -20.14 -11.40
CA THR A 123 -6.14 -19.94 -12.00
C THR A 123 -5.18 -19.13 -11.10
N LEU A 124 -5.67 -18.04 -10.51
CA LEU A 124 -4.88 -17.09 -9.72
C LEU A 124 -5.20 -17.12 -8.22
N LYS A 125 -6.11 -17.99 -7.76
CA LYS A 125 -6.53 -18.11 -6.35
C LYS A 125 -7.09 -16.80 -5.78
N ILE A 126 -7.73 -15.99 -6.63
CA ILE A 126 -8.43 -14.78 -6.24
C ILE A 126 -9.88 -15.16 -5.94
N ASP A 127 -10.23 -15.21 -4.65
CA ASP A 127 -11.56 -15.63 -4.19
C ASP A 127 -12.69 -14.89 -4.95
N HIS A 128 -13.56 -15.65 -5.61
CA HIS A 128 -14.61 -15.14 -6.50
C HIS A 128 -15.63 -14.23 -5.80
N ARG A 129 -15.71 -14.26 -4.46
CA ARG A 129 -16.58 -13.39 -3.66
C ARG A 129 -16.00 -11.98 -3.51
N ARG A 130 -14.73 -11.78 -3.89
CA ARG A 130 -14.08 -10.48 -3.84
C ARG A 130 -14.56 -9.59 -4.96
N THR A 131 -14.78 -8.32 -4.62
CA THR A 131 -15.00 -7.24 -5.58
C THR A 131 -13.65 -6.80 -6.14
N LEU A 132 -13.44 -7.01 -7.44
CA LEU A 132 -12.26 -6.50 -8.13
C LEU A 132 -12.41 -4.99 -8.36
N PRO A 133 -11.31 -4.21 -8.23
CA PRO A 133 -11.36 -2.77 -8.47
C PRO A 133 -11.66 -2.51 -9.95
N LYS A 134 -12.55 -1.55 -10.20
CA LYS A 134 -12.88 -1.12 -11.56
C LYS A 134 -11.82 -0.15 -12.08
N TYR A 135 -11.59 -0.14 -13.39
CA TYR A 135 -10.74 0.87 -14.02
C TYR A 135 -11.62 1.99 -14.59
N GLY A 136 -11.17 3.23 -14.39
CA GLY A 136 -11.81 4.44 -14.92
C GLY A 136 -11.49 4.62 -16.41
N PHE A 137 -12.32 5.42 -17.08
CA PHE A 137 -12.07 5.82 -18.46
C PHE A 137 -11.02 6.93 -18.49
N GLY A 138 -9.83 6.61 -19.02
CA GLY A 138 -8.70 7.54 -19.03
C GLY A 138 -8.02 7.64 -17.65
N THR A 139 -7.12 8.60 -17.52
CA THR A 139 -6.31 8.78 -16.30
C THR A 139 -6.56 10.14 -15.67
N PHE A 140 -6.53 10.19 -14.33
CA PHE A 140 -6.59 11.46 -13.59
C PHE A 140 -5.51 12.44 -14.07
N ARG A 141 -4.27 11.95 -14.28
CA ARG A 141 -3.16 12.78 -14.75
C ARG A 141 -3.46 13.44 -16.10
N ARG A 142 -4.13 12.73 -17.02
CA ARG A 142 -4.54 13.30 -18.32
C ARG A 142 -5.58 14.39 -18.14
N ALA A 143 -6.58 14.15 -17.27
CA ALA A 143 -7.61 15.14 -16.99
C ALA A 143 -7.05 16.38 -16.28
N TYR A 144 -6.12 16.21 -15.34
CA TYR A 144 -5.45 17.31 -14.65
C TYR A 144 -4.69 18.24 -15.59
N ARG A 145 -4.06 17.72 -16.66
CA ARG A 145 -3.32 18.56 -17.63
C ARG A 145 -4.19 19.64 -18.26
N GLN A 146 -5.49 19.41 -18.39
CA GLN A 146 -6.43 20.39 -18.98
C GLN A 146 -6.72 21.58 -18.06
N GLN A 147 -6.38 21.48 -16.77
CA GLN A 147 -6.60 22.52 -15.77
C GLN A 147 -5.31 22.97 -15.09
N ALA A 148 -4.14 22.48 -15.52
CA ALA A 148 -2.86 22.76 -14.89
C ALA A 148 -2.54 24.26 -14.86
N ASP A 149 -2.81 24.98 -15.94
CA ASP A 149 -2.56 26.43 -16.02
C ASP A 149 -3.43 27.20 -15.03
N ARG A 150 -4.70 26.80 -14.88
CA ARG A 150 -5.61 27.37 -13.88
C ARG A 150 -5.13 27.08 -12.45
N GLN A 151 -4.56 25.90 -12.20
CA GLN A 151 -4.01 25.56 -10.89
C GLN A 151 -2.76 26.38 -10.56
N ALA A 152 -1.95 26.74 -11.55
CA ALA A 152 -0.76 27.58 -11.38
C ALA A 152 -1.08 29.04 -11.01
N GLN A 153 -2.32 29.51 -11.23
CA GLN A 153 -2.74 30.88 -10.93
C GLN A 153 -2.99 31.16 -9.44
N PHE A 154 -3.13 30.12 -8.60
CA PHE A 154 -3.32 30.30 -7.17
C PHE A 154 -2.00 30.73 -6.50
N SER A 155 -2.08 31.66 -5.55
CA SER A 155 -0.91 32.10 -4.78
C SER A 155 -0.38 31.01 -3.86
N GLU A 156 -1.28 30.26 -3.23
CA GLU A 156 -0.96 29.11 -2.39
C GLU A 156 -0.97 27.82 -3.20
N GLN A 157 0.01 26.95 -2.95
CA GLN A 157 0.21 25.75 -3.74
C GLN A 157 0.40 24.52 -2.86
N VAL A 158 -0.25 23.43 -3.25
CA VAL A 158 -0.13 22.13 -2.62
C VAL A 158 0.35 21.11 -3.62
N ALA A 159 1.33 20.34 -3.18
CA ALA A 159 1.79 19.18 -3.89
C ALA A 159 0.88 17.98 -3.63
N PHE A 160 0.36 17.36 -4.68
CA PHE A 160 -0.51 16.20 -4.56
C PHE A 160 0.12 14.93 -5.15
N PHE A 161 0.39 13.97 -4.28
CA PHE A 161 0.70 12.59 -4.67
C PHE A 161 -0.59 11.82 -4.88
N HIS A 162 -0.92 11.56 -6.15
CA HIS A 162 -2.20 10.95 -6.50
C HIS A 162 -2.16 9.41 -6.35
N GLY A 163 -1.01 8.79 -6.61
CA GLY A 163 -0.86 7.35 -6.61
C GLY A 163 -1.59 6.66 -7.77
N CYS A 164 -1.39 5.34 -7.86
CA CYS A 164 -1.99 4.52 -8.92
C CYS A 164 -3.53 4.44 -8.82
N TYR A 165 -4.09 4.40 -7.61
CA TYR A 165 -5.54 4.20 -7.43
C TYR A 165 -6.37 5.40 -7.90
N VAL A 166 -5.99 6.62 -7.52
CA VAL A 166 -6.65 7.83 -8.03
C VAL A 166 -6.41 7.94 -9.54
N ASN A 167 -5.23 7.57 -10.03
CA ASN A 167 -4.93 7.71 -11.44
C ASN A 167 -5.76 6.80 -12.35
N TYR A 168 -5.96 5.54 -11.97
CA TYR A 168 -6.52 4.51 -12.84
C TYR A 168 -7.88 3.97 -12.40
N ASN A 169 -8.17 3.90 -11.09
CA ASN A 169 -9.37 3.22 -10.58
C ASN A 169 -10.46 4.20 -10.18
N HIS A 170 -10.09 5.31 -9.53
CA HIS A 170 -11.03 6.29 -9.04
C HIS A 170 -10.57 7.75 -9.27
N PRO A 171 -10.49 8.21 -10.54
CA PRO A 171 -10.10 9.59 -10.88
C PRO A 171 -10.95 10.68 -10.24
N GLN A 172 -12.24 10.39 -10.01
CA GLN A 172 -13.18 11.34 -9.42
C GLN A 172 -12.69 11.88 -8.07
N LEU A 173 -12.08 11.03 -7.22
CA LEU A 173 -11.52 11.45 -5.94
C LEU A 173 -10.45 12.53 -6.08
N GLY A 174 -9.63 12.48 -7.13
CA GLY A 174 -8.65 13.52 -7.42
C GLY A 174 -9.31 14.84 -7.83
N HIS A 175 -10.38 14.77 -8.62
CA HIS A 175 -11.16 15.97 -8.99
C HIS A 175 -11.85 16.60 -7.78
N ASP A 176 -12.40 15.77 -6.89
CA ASP A 176 -13.08 16.23 -5.67
C ASP A 176 -12.10 16.93 -4.73
N LEU A 177 -10.89 16.36 -4.57
CA LEU A 177 -9.82 16.99 -3.81
C LEU A 177 -9.44 18.36 -4.37
N ILE A 178 -9.25 18.47 -5.70
CA ILE A 178 -8.94 19.74 -6.35
C ILE A 178 -10.06 20.76 -6.14
N ARG A 179 -11.33 20.35 -6.21
CA ARG A 179 -12.46 21.24 -5.95
C ARG A 179 -12.45 21.80 -4.54
N VAL A 180 -12.19 20.96 -3.54
CA VAL A 180 -12.11 21.39 -2.13
C VAL A 180 -10.94 22.34 -1.91
N LEU A 181 -9.75 22.02 -2.41
CA LEU A 181 -8.57 22.86 -2.23
C LEU A 181 -8.68 24.21 -2.95
N ASN A 182 -9.22 24.21 -4.17
CA ASN A 182 -9.49 25.46 -4.90
C ASN A 182 -10.50 26.34 -4.16
N ALA A 183 -11.52 25.75 -3.52
CA ALA A 183 -12.48 26.48 -2.71
C ALA A 183 -11.85 27.09 -1.43
N MET A 184 -10.75 26.50 -0.96
CA MET A 184 -9.91 27.05 0.11
C MET A 184 -8.86 28.06 -0.38
N GLY A 185 -8.87 28.40 -1.68
CA GLY A 185 -7.89 29.33 -2.27
C GLY A 185 -6.51 28.72 -2.51
N THR A 186 -6.39 27.39 -2.55
CA THR A 186 -5.10 26.69 -2.75
C THR A 186 -5.11 25.90 -4.06
N GLY A 187 -4.11 26.15 -4.91
CA GLY A 187 -3.88 25.40 -6.14
C GLY A 187 -3.22 24.05 -5.87
N VAL A 188 -3.46 23.09 -6.75
CA VAL A 188 -2.84 21.76 -6.68
C VAL A 188 -1.80 21.59 -7.78
N GLN A 189 -0.61 21.11 -7.43
CA GLN A 189 0.45 20.69 -8.35
C GLN A 189 0.68 19.19 -8.28
N LEU A 190 0.77 18.54 -9.44
CA LEU A 190 1.17 17.13 -9.52
C LEU A 190 2.68 16.99 -9.58
N LEU A 191 3.18 15.88 -9.03
CA LEU A 191 4.60 15.53 -9.12
C LEU A 191 4.98 15.20 -10.57
N SER A 192 5.97 15.93 -11.12
CA SER A 192 6.44 15.80 -12.51
C SER A 192 6.86 14.37 -12.87
N LYS A 193 7.49 13.67 -11.92
CA LYS A 193 8.01 12.29 -12.04
C LYS A 193 7.52 11.41 -10.88
N GLU A 194 6.21 11.38 -10.66
CA GLU A 194 5.62 10.47 -9.68
C GLU A 194 5.97 9.00 -10.01
N LYS A 195 6.57 8.30 -9.06
CA LYS A 195 6.75 6.83 -9.04
C LYS A 195 5.76 6.18 -8.07
N CYS A 196 5.56 4.87 -8.25
CA CYS A 196 4.77 4.03 -7.34
C CYS A 196 5.26 4.15 -5.89
N CYS A 197 4.34 4.12 -4.92
CA CYS A 197 4.67 4.16 -3.49
C CYS A 197 5.31 2.87 -2.95
N GLY A 198 5.29 1.78 -3.73
CA GLY A 198 5.90 0.49 -3.37
C GLY A 198 5.11 -0.38 -2.38
N VAL A 199 4.01 0.13 -1.81
CA VAL A 199 3.22 -0.64 -0.81
C VAL A 199 2.76 -2.01 -1.32
N PRO A 200 2.19 -2.14 -2.54
CA PRO A 200 1.77 -3.45 -3.03
C PRO A 200 2.94 -4.43 -3.24
N LEU A 201 4.13 -3.93 -3.60
CA LEU A 201 5.35 -4.74 -3.75
C LEU A 201 5.81 -5.28 -2.40
N ILE A 202 5.96 -4.39 -1.40
CA ILE A 202 6.32 -4.76 -0.02
C ILE A 202 5.31 -5.73 0.57
N ALA A 203 4.02 -5.48 0.36
CA ALA A 203 2.95 -6.34 0.88
C ALA A 203 3.02 -7.77 0.32
N ASN A 204 3.55 -7.95 -0.89
CA ASN A 204 3.66 -9.23 -1.60
C ASN A 204 5.07 -9.82 -1.58
N GLY A 205 5.99 -9.30 -0.78
CA GLY A 205 7.34 -9.85 -0.63
C GLY A 205 8.38 -9.34 -1.62
N PHE A 206 8.03 -8.42 -2.52
CA PHE A 206 8.95 -7.78 -3.46
C PHE A 206 9.71 -6.62 -2.81
N PHE A 207 10.43 -6.89 -1.72
CA PHE A 207 11.14 -5.86 -0.96
C PHE A 207 12.27 -5.19 -1.77
N CYS A 208 12.97 -5.96 -2.62
CA CYS A 208 14.09 -5.47 -3.44
C CYS A 208 13.63 -4.67 -4.66
N GLN A 209 12.45 -4.98 -5.21
CA GLN A 209 11.89 -4.28 -6.37
C GLN A 209 11.08 -3.04 -5.96
N SER A 210 10.80 -2.88 -4.66
CA SER A 210 10.09 -1.71 -4.17
C SER A 210 10.90 -0.45 -4.46
N PRO A 211 10.30 0.56 -5.12
CA PRO A 211 10.95 1.86 -5.31
C PRO A 211 11.33 2.48 -3.95
N PRO A 212 12.30 3.41 -3.94
CA PRO A 212 12.75 4.03 -2.70
C PRO A 212 11.57 4.61 -1.92
N PRO A 213 11.63 4.64 -0.58
CA PRO A 213 10.52 5.06 0.25
C PRO A 213 9.96 6.41 -0.22
N GLY A 214 8.64 6.62 -0.07
CA GLY A 214 8.01 7.88 -0.44
C GLY A 214 8.70 9.14 0.11
N ALA A 215 9.49 9.02 1.20
CA ALA A 215 10.38 10.06 1.71
C ALA A 215 11.40 10.61 0.69
N GLU A 216 11.97 9.79 -0.18
CA GLU A 216 12.87 10.28 -1.23
C GLU A 216 12.10 10.99 -2.34
N GLN A 217 10.89 10.53 -2.63
CA GLN A 217 9.97 11.18 -3.56
C GLN A 217 9.51 12.55 -3.03
N ARG A 218 9.29 12.67 -1.71
CA ARG A 218 9.07 13.96 -1.02
C ARG A 218 10.26 14.90 -1.18
N ARG A 219 11.48 14.42 -0.97
CA ARG A 219 12.70 15.24 -1.10
C ARG A 219 12.96 15.70 -2.53
N ARG A 220 12.64 14.86 -3.53
CA ARG A 220 12.71 15.25 -4.94
C ARG A 220 11.68 16.33 -5.25
N HIS A 221 10.46 16.19 -4.74
CA HIS A 221 9.42 17.17 -4.99
C HIS A 221 9.55 18.49 -4.22
N ALA A 222 10.10 18.46 -3.00
CA ALA A 222 10.41 19.69 -2.27
C ALA A 222 11.37 20.63 -3.05
N ARG A 223 12.10 20.10 -4.04
CA ARG A 223 12.94 20.89 -4.97
C ARG A 223 12.19 21.41 -6.19
N ASP A 224 11.02 20.84 -6.51
CA ASP A 224 10.22 21.22 -7.68
C ASP A 224 9.20 22.34 -7.35
N CYS A 225 8.91 22.60 -6.07
CA CYS A 225 8.01 23.69 -5.69
C CYS A 225 8.71 25.05 -5.78
N ALA A 226 8.38 25.83 -6.81
CA ALA A 226 9.07 27.06 -7.19
C ALA A 226 8.74 28.32 -6.32
N ALA A 227 8.00 28.21 -5.21
CA ALA A 227 7.40 29.40 -4.57
C ALA A 227 7.33 29.38 -3.02
N GLY A 228 8.27 28.74 -2.32
CA GLY A 228 8.48 28.97 -0.88
C GLY A 228 7.46 28.39 0.11
N HIS A 229 6.22 28.09 -0.29
CA HIS A 229 5.19 27.50 0.58
C HIS A 229 4.46 26.36 -0.14
N CYS A 230 4.98 25.14 0.01
CA CYS A 230 4.43 23.97 -0.66
C CYS A 230 4.17 22.86 0.37
N HIS A 231 2.90 22.67 0.72
CA HIS A 231 2.50 21.58 1.60
C HIS A 231 2.24 20.32 0.77
N LEU A 232 2.84 19.21 1.18
CA LEU A 232 2.68 17.93 0.50
C LEU A 232 1.52 17.13 1.10
N ILE A 233 0.47 16.95 0.32
CA ILE A 233 -0.68 16.14 0.69
C ILE A 233 -0.47 14.70 0.21
N ASN A 234 -0.92 13.75 1.03
CA ASN A 234 -0.99 12.31 0.73
C ASN A 234 0.36 11.54 0.71
N LEU A 235 1.42 12.08 1.32
CA LEU A 235 2.72 11.40 1.42
C LEU A 235 3.20 11.31 2.87
N ARG A 236 2.52 10.54 3.73
CA ARG A 236 3.00 10.20 5.08
C ARG A 236 3.61 8.79 5.12
N PHE A 237 4.58 8.52 4.26
CA PHE A 237 5.43 7.31 4.38
C PHE A 237 6.63 7.60 5.24
N TYR A 238 6.64 7.19 6.52
CA TYR A 238 7.86 7.27 7.33
C TYR A 238 9.01 6.56 6.61
N PRO A 239 10.25 7.08 6.70
CA PRO A 239 11.39 6.43 6.10
C PRO A 239 11.43 5.01 6.65
N ALA A 240 11.31 4.02 5.76
CA ALA A 240 11.81 2.69 6.09
C ALA A 240 13.29 2.90 6.37
N ARG A 241 13.65 3.10 7.65
CA ARG A 241 15.06 3.13 8.07
C ARG A 241 15.58 1.77 7.64
N ARG A 242 16.39 1.80 6.58
CA ARG A 242 17.11 0.70 5.93
C ARG A 242 16.49 -0.66 6.25
N ILE A 243 15.62 -1.15 5.35
CA ILE A 243 15.48 -2.61 5.23
C ILE A 243 16.92 -3.13 5.13
N PRO A 244 17.40 -3.91 6.11
CA PRO A 244 18.82 -4.23 6.18
C PRO A 244 19.23 -4.95 4.90
N ALA A 245 20.42 -4.65 4.39
CA ALA A 245 20.99 -5.27 3.19
C ALA A 245 21.03 -6.81 3.27
N SER A 246 20.89 -7.38 4.47
CA SER A 246 20.74 -8.80 4.74
C SER A 246 19.42 -9.42 4.24
N ALA A 247 18.47 -8.63 3.72
CA ALA A 247 17.23 -9.13 3.09
C ALA A 247 17.45 -9.84 1.73
N GLY A 248 18.69 -10.24 1.41
CA GLY A 248 18.97 -11.11 0.26
C GLY A 248 18.70 -10.49 -1.11
N CYS A 249 18.74 -9.15 -1.22
CA CYS A 249 18.68 -8.47 -2.50
C CYS A 249 20.01 -8.64 -3.23
N ARG A 250 20.14 -9.74 -3.98
CA ARG A 250 21.11 -9.87 -5.07
C ARG A 250 20.55 -9.22 -6.33
#